data_AF-A0AAV3JRK4-F1
#
_entry.id   AF-A0AAV3JRK4-F1
#
_cell.length_a   1.000
_cell.length_b   1.000
_cell.length_c   1.000
_cell.angle_alpha   90.00
_cell.angle_beta   90.00
_cell.angle_gamma   90.00
#
_symmetry.space_group_name_H-M   'P 1'
#
loop_
_entity.id
_entity.type
_entity.pdbx_description
1 polymer ?
#
loop_
_entity_poly.entity_id
_entity_poly.type
_entity_poly.pdbx_seq_one_letter_code
_entity_poly.pdbx_strand_id
1 'polypeptide(L)'
;MKIFLSCKSLLIQRSLEFYLSGCLSPMEVCDFVLSDDETLETNKPLCFIEERLRKPFTKQSVKEDIKNFYHALKESEKPCEEMQFSKEQKIQQLLEEYTQKLCQIISQ
;
A
#
# COMPACT_ATOMS: atom_id res chain seq x y z
N MET A 1 -3.46 6.54 -11.25
CA MET A 1 -2.79 5.23 -11.28
C MET A 1 -1.57 5.29 -12.18
N LYS A 2 -0.41 5.45 -11.55
CA LYS A 2 0.93 5.44 -12.13
C LYS A 2 1.66 4.19 -11.65
N ILE A 3 2.23 3.40 -12.54
CA ILE A 3 2.79 2.09 -12.23
C ILE A 3 4.26 2.05 -12.61
N PHE A 4 5.13 1.67 -11.69
CA PHE A 4 6.47 1.23 -12.03
C PHE A 4 6.45 -0.29 -12.19
N LEU A 5 6.94 -0.79 -13.32
CA LEU A 5 6.97 -2.23 -13.61
C LEU A 5 8.40 -2.74 -13.49
N SER A 6 8.60 -3.76 -12.67
CA SER A 6 9.90 -4.38 -12.45
C SER A 6 9.72 -5.87 -12.26
N CYS A 7 9.95 -6.67 -13.30
CA CYS A 7 9.83 -8.11 -13.22
C CYS A 7 11.19 -8.79 -13.42
N LYS A 8 11.40 -9.94 -12.75
CA LYS A 8 12.47 -10.88 -13.07
C LYS A 8 12.20 -11.56 -14.42
N SER A 9 10.95 -11.92 -14.72
CA SER A 9 10.58 -12.52 -16.00
C SER A 9 10.44 -11.47 -17.11
N LEU A 10 11.32 -11.54 -18.11
CA LEU A 10 11.27 -10.66 -19.29
C LEU A 10 9.97 -10.83 -20.08
N LEU A 11 9.41 -12.05 -20.16
CA LEU A 11 8.16 -12.29 -20.88
C LEU A 11 6.98 -11.62 -20.20
N ILE A 12 6.91 -11.70 -18.87
CA ILE A 12 5.89 -11.04 -18.07
C ILE A 12 6.06 -9.53 -18.20
N GLN A 13 7.29 -9.03 -18.08
CA GLN A 13 7.59 -7.61 -18.24
C GLN A 13 7.09 -7.07 -19.58
N ARG A 14 7.50 -7.67 -20.71
CA ARG A 14 7.08 -7.21 -22.04
C ARG A 14 5.57 -7.27 -22.25
N SER A 15 4.92 -8.31 -21.75
CA SER A 15 3.48 -8.47 -21.86
C SER A 15 2.74 -7.38 -21.09
N LEU A 16 3.16 -7.11 -19.85
CA LEU A 16 2.55 -6.08 -19.00
C LEU A 16 2.89 -4.67 -19.48
N GLU A 17 4.09 -4.42 -20.01
CA GLU A 17 4.45 -3.16 -20.69
C GLU A 17 3.45 -2.84 -21.80
N PHE A 18 3.10 -3.84 -22.62
CA PHE A 18 2.13 -3.70 -23.70
C PHE A 18 0.69 -3.49 -23.20
N TYR A 19 0.26 -4.22 -22.17
CA TYR A 19 -1.10 -4.10 -21.63
C TYR A 19 -1.34 -2.79 -20.87
N LEU A 20 -0.30 -2.25 -20.24
CA LEU A 20 -0.36 -1.12 -19.29
C LEU A 20 0.31 0.16 -19.78
N SER A 21 0.70 0.23 -21.06
CA SER A 21 1.45 1.36 -21.63
C SER A 21 0.92 2.76 -21.28
N GLY A 22 -0.40 2.92 -21.13
CA GLY A 22 -1.03 4.18 -20.74
C GLY A 22 -0.93 4.57 -19.25
N CYS A 23 -0.34 3.73 -18.40
CA CYS A 23 -0.26 3.94 -16.95
C CYS A 23 1.16 3.76 -16.39
N LEU A 24 2.15 3.43 -17.22
CA LEU A 24 3.54 3.26 -16.79
C LEU A 24 4.15 4.61 -16.42
N SER A 25 5.01 4.61 -15.40
CA SER A 25 5.69 5.79 -14.92
C SER A 25 7.02 5.42 -14.25
N PRO A 26 8.00 6.34 -14.21
CA PRO A 26 9.24 6.14 -13.47
C PRO A 26 9.00 5.86 -11.98
N MET A 27 9.96 5.18 -11.35
CA MET A 27 9.90 4.75 -9.95
C MET A 27 9.66 5.92 -9.00
N GLU A 28 10.17 7.10 -9.31
CA GLU A 28 10.10 8.30 -8.46
C GLU A 28 8.65 8.79 -8.33
N VAL A 29 7.88 8.71 -9.41
CA VAL A 29 6.54 9.31 -9.51
C VAL A 29 5.40 8.30 -9.60
N CYS A 30 5.69 6.98 -9.55
CA CYS A 30 4.65 5.95 -9.53
C CYS A 30 3.85 5.94 -8.21
N ASP A 31 2.64 5.41 -8.26
CA ASP A 31 1.80 5.18 -7.09
C ASP A 31 2.20 3.87 -6.38
N PHE A 32 2.59 2.85 -7.14
CA PHE A 32 3.02 1.53 -6.64
C PHE A 32 3.90 0.80 -7.66
N VAL A 33 4.53 -0.29 -7.21
CA VAL A 33 5.36 -1.18 -8.02
C VAL A 33 4.59 -2.45 -8.37
N LEU A 34 4.65 -2.89 -9.62
CA LEU A 34 4.13 -4.18 -10.08
C LEU A 34 5.30 -5.11 -10.38
N SER A 35 5.35 -6.29 -9.75
CA SER A 35 6.52 -7.19 -9.79
C SER A 35 6.12 -8.66 -9.62
N ASP A 36 6.88 -9.56 -10.25
CA ASP A 36 6.87 -11.03 -10.03
C ASP A 36 8.00 -11.47 -9.08
N ASP A 37 8.73 -10.51 -8.51
CA ASP A 37 9.78 -10.73 -7.53
C ASP A 37 9.30 -10.35 -6.12
N GLU A 38 9.11 -11.36 -5.26
CA GLU A 38 8.75 -11.18 -3.85
C GLU A 38 9.89 -10.59 -3.01
N THR A 39 11.14 -10.71 -3.49
CA THR A 39 12.35 -10.23 -2.79
C THR A 39 12.70 -8.79 -3.13
N LEU A 40 11.84 -8.10 -3.88
CA LEU A 40 12.08 -6.72 -4.32
C LEU A 40 11.92 -5.75 -3.15
N GLU A 41 13.04 -5.17 -2.72
CA GLU A 41 13.07 -4.11 -1.71
C GLU A 41 12.59 -2.78 -2.31
N THR A 42 11.48 -2.24 -1.80
CA THR A 42 10.89 -0.98 -2.27
C THR A 42 10.20 -0.22 -1.14
N ASN A 43 10.35 1.11 -1.13
CA ASN A 43 9.63 2.01 -0.22
C ASN A 43 8.20 2.34 -0.70
N LYS A 44 7.79 1.81 -1.87
CA LYS A 44 6.46 1.98 -2.43
C LYS A 44 5.65 0.70 -2.31
N PRO A 45 4.30 0.80 -2.26
CA PRO A 45 3.44 -0.38 -2.21
C PRO A 45 3.78 -1.37 -3.34
N LEU A 46 3.83 -2.66 -3.00
CA LEU A 46 4.14 -3.73 -3.94
C LEU A 46 2.85 -4.47 -4.33
N CYS A 47 2.55 -4.50 -5.61
CA CYS A 47 1.55 -5.38 -6.20
C CYS A 47 2.28 -6.63 -6.73
N PHE A 48 2.21 -7.72 -5.96
CA PHE A 48 2.83 -8.98 -6.34
C PHE A 48 1.97 -9.72 -7.35
N ILE A 49 2.52 -9.97 -8.54
CA ILE A 49 1.80 -10.48 -9.72
C ILE A 49 1.14 -11.83 -9.44
N GLU A 50 1.86 -12.74 -8.79
CA GLU A 50 1.41 -14.12 -8.57
C GLU A 50 0.17 -14.22 -7.69
N GLU A 51 -0.01 -13.26 -6.78
CA GLU A 51 -1.18 -13.19 -5.90
C GLU A 51 -2.32 -12.35 -6.47
N ARG A 52 -1.99 -11.29 -7.23
CA ARG A 52 -2.96 -10.24 -7.57
C ARG A 52 -3.53 -10.37 -8.98
N LEU A 53 -2.81 -10.97 -9.92
CA LEU A 53 -3.26 -11.08 -11.31
C LEU A 53 -3.86 -12.46 -11.61
N ARG A 54 -5.07 -12.47 -12.17
CA ARG A 54 -5.73 -13.69 -12.65
C ARG A 54 -4.97 -14.28 -13.84
N LYS A 55 -4.80 -15.60 -13.82
CA LYS A 55 -4.22 -16.40 -14.91
C LYS A 55 -5.33 -17.12 -15.70
N PRO A 56 -5.26 -17.19 -17.05
CA PRO A 56 -4.24 -16.60 -17.91
C PRO A 56 -4.33 -15.07 -18.01
N PHE A 57 -3.21 -14.41 -18.27
CA PHE A 57 -3.18 -12.96 -18.41
C PHE A 57 -3.84 -12.52 -19.71
N THR A 58 -4.90 -11.72 -19.60
CA THR A 58 -5.48 -10.97 -20.72
C THR A 58 -5.32 -9.49 -20.45
N LYS A 59 -5.30 -8.66 -21.50
CA LYS A 59 -5.24 -7.20 -21.35
C LYS A 59 -6.36 -6.66 -20.45
N GLN A 60 -7.56 -7.26 -20.54
CA GLN A 60 -8.71 -6.84 -19.74
C GLN A 60 -8.57 -7.29 -18.28
N SER A 61 -8.28 -8.57 -18.02
CA SER A 61 -8.14 -9.09 -16.65
C SER A 61 -7.05 -8.36 -15.88
N VAL A 62 -5.89 -8.14 -16.51
CA VAL A 62 -4.78 -7.38 -15.90
C VAL A 62 -5.21 -5.97 -15.53
N LYS A 63 -5.95 -5.27 -16.40
CA LYS A 63 -6.43 -3.91 -16.11
C LYS A 63 -7.44 -3.87 -14.97
N GLU A 64 -8.34 -4.84 -14.91
CA GLU A 64 -9.33 -4.96 -13.82
C GLU A 64 -8.64 -5.25 -12.49
N ASP A 65 -7.74 -6.23 -12.46
CA ASP A 65 -7.05 -6.67 -11.24
C ASP A 65 -6.18 -5.56 -10.65
N ILE A 66 -5.47 -4.84 -11.51
CA ILE A 66 -4.64 -3.70 -11.09
C ILE A 66 -5.51 -2.53 -10.59
N LYS A 67 -6.66 -2.27 -11.23
CA LYS A 67 -7.59 -1.26 -10.71
C LYS A 67 -8.10 -1.64 -9.34
N ASN A 68 -8.48 -2.91 -9.13
CA ASN A 68 -8.95 -3.39 -7.83
C ASN A 68 -7.88 -3.24 -6.76
N PHE A 69 -6.62 -3.60 -7.07
CA PHE A 69 -5.49 -3.36 -6.18
C PHE A 69 -5.34 -1.87 -5.84
N TYR A 70 -5.36 -1.00 -6.86
CA TYR A 70 -5.23 0.44 -6.65
C TYR A 70 -6.36 1.04 -5.82
N HIS A 71 -7.60 0.59 -6.02
CA HIS A 71 -8.74 1.02 -5.21
C HIS A 71 -8.57 0.61 -3.75
N ALA A 72 -8.21 -0.66 -3.48
CA ALA A 72 -7.94 -1.13 -2.13
C ALA A 72 -6.78 -0.36 -1.46
N LEU A 73 -5.73 -0.05 -2.23
CA LEU A 73 -4.62 0.80 -1.76
C LEU A 73 -5.13 2.20 -1.36
N LYS A 74 -5.95 2.84 -2.20
CA LYS A 74 -6.51 4.17 -1.89
C LYS A 74 -7.52 4.17 -0.76
N GLU A 75 -8.25 3.09 -0.56
CA GLU A 75 -9.12 2.94 0.61
C GLU A 75 -8.31 2.79 1.89
N SER A 76 -7.18 2.07 1.87
CA SER A 76 -6.29 1.96 3.02
C SER A 76 -5.57 3.27 3.39
N GLU A 77 -5.37 4.17 2.43
CA GLU A 77 -4.79 5.50 2.64
C GLU A 77 -5.79 6.50 3.24
N LYS A 78 -7.11 6.25 3.14
CA LYS A 78 -8.10 7.15 3.73
C LYS A 78 -7.94 7.14 5.25
N PRO A 79 -7.81 8.30 5.91
CA PRO A 79 -7.90 8.36 7.35
C PRO A 79 -9.25 7.78 7.76
N CYS A 80 -9.23 6.63 8.43
CA CYS A 80 -10.41 6.13 9.09
C CYS A 80 -10.64 7.06 10.27
N GLU A 81 -11.53 8.04 10.14
CA GLU A 81 -11.82 9.05 11.16
C GLU A 81 -12.14 8.40 12.52
N GLU A 82 -12.76 7.22 12.52
CA GLU A 82 -13.05 6.42 13.71
C GLU A 82 -11.79 5.87 14.42
N MET A 83 -10.73 5.54 13.67
CA MET A 83 -9.51 4.92 14.20
C MET A 83 -8.52 5.95 14.77
N GLN A 84 -8.51 7.18 14.23
CA GLN A 84 -7.72 8.29 14.78
C GLN A 84 -8.24 8.72 16.15
N PHE A 85 -9.56 8.93 16.24
CA PHE A 85 -10.23 9.31 17.48
C PHE A 85 -9.95 8.32 18.63
N SER A 86 -10.01 7.02 18.34
CA SER A 86 -9.73 5.97 19.34
C SER A 86 -8.31 6.02 19.90
N LYS A 87 -7.31 6.31 19.07
CA LYS A 87 -5.90 6.38 19.50
C LYS A 87 -5.61 7.63 20.31
N GLU A 88 -6.17 8.76 19.89
CA GLU A 88 -6.05 10.05 20.60
C GLU A 88 -6.67 9.97 22.00
N GLN A 89 -7.86 9.37 22.12
CA GLN A 89 -8.49 9.11 23.41
C GLN A 89 -7.64 8.23 24.32
N LYS A 90 -6.99 7.20 23.76
CA LYS A 90 -6.12 6.30 24.53
C LYS A 90 -4.85 6.99 25.00
N ILE A 91 -4.28 7.89 24.19
CA ILE A 91 -3.15 8.75 24.57
C ILE A 91 -3.56 9.68 25.71
N GLN A 92 -4.74 10.31 25.64
CA GLN A 92 -5.25 11.18 26.70
C GLN A 92 -5.45 10.42 28.01
N GLN A 93 -6.08 9.23 27.98
CA GLN A 93 -6.26 8.40 29.17
C GLN A 93 -4.92 8.04 29.83
N LEU A 94 -3.93 7.63 29.04
CA LEU A 94 -2.61 7.30 29.56
C LEU A 94 -1.95 8.52 30.21
N LEU A 95 -1.97 9.68 29.55
CA LEU A 95 -1.40 10.92 30.10
C LEU A 95 -2.05 11.31 31.43
N GLU A 96 -3.37 11.17 31.54
CA GLU A 96 -4.09 11.47 32.77
C GLU A 96 -3.75 10.49 33.89
N GLU A 97 -3.68 9.19 33.59
CA GLU A 97 -3.25 8.16 34.54
C GLU A 97 -1.81 8.41 35.05
N TYR A 98 -0.87 8.73 34.15
CA TYR A 98 0.50 9.08 34.53
C TYR A 98 0.56 10.34 35.38
N THR A 99 -0.22 11.38 35.03
CA THR A 99 -0.27 12.63 35.79
C THR A 99 -0.79 12.39 37.20
N GLN A 100 -1.86 11.60 37.36
CA GLN A 100 -2.40 11.24 38.67
C GLN A 100 -1.37 10.50 39.53
N LYS A 101 -0.66 9.52 38.95
CA LYS A 101 0.40 8.78 39.65
C LYS A 101 1.53 9.71 40.10
N LEU A 102 1.96 10.64 39.26
CA LEU A 102 3.00 11.62 39.62
C LEU A 102 2.54 12.54 40.76
N CYS A 103 1.31 13.04 40.70
CA CYS A 103 0.74 13.86 41.77
C CYS A 103 0.66 13.10 43.11
N GLN A 104 0.31 11.81 43.10
CA GLN A 104 0.28 10.97 44.31
C GLN A 104 1.67 10.82 44.94
N ILE A 105 2.71 10.67 44.12
CA ILE A 105 4.10 10.53 44.59
C ILE A 105 4.61 11.85 45.18
N ILE A 106 4.30 12.98 44.53
CA ILE A 106 4.80 14.31 44.94
C ILE A 106 4.05 14.84 46.19
N SER A 107 2.85 14.35 46.45
CA SER A 107 2.02 14.78 47.60
C SER A 107 2.26 13.96 48.88
N GLN A 108 3.22 13.02 48.87
CA GLN A 108 3.72 12.29 50.05
C GLN A 108 4.97 12.96 50.62
#